data_AF-A0A4Q3YEX1-F1
#
_entry.id   AF-A0A4Q3YEX1-F1
#
_cell.length_a   1.000
_cell.length_b   1.000
_cell.length_c   1.000
_cell.angle_alpha   90.00
_cell.angle_beta   90.00
_cell.angle_gamma   90.00
#
_symmetry.space_group_name_H-M   'P 1'
#
loop_
_entity.id
_entity.type
_entity.pdbx_description
1 polymer ?
#
loop_
_entity_poly.entity_id
_entity_poly.type
_entity_poly.pdbx_seq_one_letter_code
_entity_poly.pdbx_strand_id
1 'polypeptide(L)'
;MTKASSNSDQDLIEAIAKLLNEQNLAEIEIEREDLRVRVTRSYATQAVQQVSVPAYAPAPAAAMAPSVPAGSVTAAAPAAEDLASNPGTLTSPMVGTAYMSPEPGKPQFAPVGTKVSEGQTVLIIEAMKTMNQIP
;
A
#
# COMPACT_ATOMS: atom_id res chain seq x y z
N MET A 1 -33.64 -16.92 25.72
CA MET A 1 -34.14 -15.98 24.69
C MET A 1 -33.13 -15.72 23.56
N THR A 2 -32.14 -16.59 23.32
CA THR A 2 -30.98 -16.31 22.43
C THR A 2 -31.07 -16.86 21.01
N LYS A 3 -32.10 -17.64 20.66
CA LYS A 3 -32.18 -18.38 19.39
C LYS A 3 -32.81 -17.60 18.22
N ALA A 4 -33.50 -16.49 18.51
CA ALA A 4 -34.16 -15.69 17.48
C ALA A 4 -33.18 -14.73 16.76
N SER A 5 -32.21 -14.17 17.49
CA SER A 5 -31.25 -13.22 16.92
C SER A 5 -30.28 -13.89 15.93
N SER A 6 -29.82 -15.11 16.22
CA SER A 6 -28.86 -15.83 15.37
C SER A 6 -29.39 -16.15 13.97
N ASN A 7 -30.71 -16.28 13.81
CA ASN A 7 -31.31 -16.55 12.49
C ASN A 7 -31.36 -15.27 11.65
N SER A 8 -31.71 -14.13 12.25
CA SER A 8 -31.74 -12.83 11.57
C SER A 8 -30.35 -12.33 11.17
N ASP A 9 -29.32 -12.68 11.94
CA ASP A 9 -27.93 -12.35 11.60
C ASP A 9 -27.42 -13.16 10.39
N GLN A 10 -27.82 -14.43 10.26
CA GLN A 10 -27.52 -15.24 9.08
C GLN A 10 -28.18 -14.66 7.81
N ASP A 11 -29.47 -14.32 7.90
CA ASP A 11 -30.20 -13.69 6.79
C ASP A 11 -29.54 -12.36 6.35
N LEU A 12 -29.04 -11.58 7.32
CA LEU A 12 -28.32 -10.33 7.06
C LEU A 12 -26.99 -10.58 6.31
N ILE A 13 -26.19 -11.55 6.76
CA ILE A 13 -24.90 -11.87 6.15
C ILE A 13 -25.10 -12.37 4.71
N GLU A 14 -26.11 -13.22 4.48
CA GLU A 14 -26.46 -13.69 3.13
C GLU A 14 -26.90 -12.54 2.22
N ALA A 15 -27.72 -11.62 2.72
CA ALA A 15 -28.15 -10.44 1.96
C ALA A 15 -26.95 -9.55 1.55
N ILE A 16 -26.00 -9.32 2.47
CA ILE A 16 -24.78 -8.54 2.20
C ILE A 16 -23.90 -9.25 1.17
N ALA A 17 -23.70 -10.56 1.30
CA ALA A 17 -22.91 -11.34 0.35
C ALA A 17 -23.51 -11.33 -1.06
N LYS A 18 -24.86 -11.40 -1.15
CA LYS A 18 -25.59 -11.30 -2.41
C LYS A 18 -25.43 -9.91 -3.04
N LEU A 19 -25.59 -8.85 -2.25
CA LEU A 19 -25.42 -7.47 -2.72
C LEU A 19 -24.00 -7.20 -3.20
N LEU A 20 -22.98 -7.65 -2.46
CA LEU A 20 -21.57 -7.54 -2.86
C LEU A 20 -21.32 -8.22 -4.21
N ASN A 21 -21.96 -9.37 -4.45
CA ASN A 21 -21.85 -10.07 -5.72
C ASN A 21 -22.59 -9.38 -6.87
N GLU A 22 -23.84 -8.97 -6.66
CA GLU A 22 -24.68 -8.31 -7.67
C GLU A 22 -24.11 -6.95 -8.10
N GLN A 23 -23.61 -6.17 -7.14
CA GLN A 23 -23.08 -4.82 -7.36
C GLN A 23 -21.58 -4.81 -7.67
N ASN A 24 -20.95 -5.99 -7.78
CA ASN A 24 -19.52 -6.17 -8.04
C ASN A 24 -18.61 -5.36 -7.09
N LEU A 25 -18.97 -5.31 -5.81
CA LEU A 25 -18.24 -4.55 -4.81
C LEU A 25 -17.06 -5.37 -4.26
N ALA A 26 -16.01 -4.67 -3.84
CA ALA A 26 -14.83 -5.29 -3.24
C ALA A 26 -15.04 -5.59 -1.74
N GLU A 27 -15.77 -4.74 -1.01
CA GLU A 27 -15.98 -4.86 0.43
C GLU A 27 -17.29 -4.18 0.87
N ILE A 28 -17.95 -4.72 1.90
CA ILE A 28 -19.06 -4.10 2.64
C ILE A 28 -18.85 -4.27 4.14
N GLU A 29 -18.93 -3.18 4.90
CA GLU A 29 -18.86 -3.17 6.37
C GLU A 29 -20.11 -2.51 6.97
N ILE A 30 -20.68 -3.13 8.02
CA ILE A 30 -21.82 -2.61 8.77
C ILE A 30 -21.51 -2.68 10.27
N GLU A 31 -21.75 -1.57 10.97
CA GLU A 31 -21.62 -1.45 12.43
C GLU A 31 -22.97 -1.04 13.03
N ARG A 32 -23.40 -1.76 14.06
CA ARG A 32 -24.53 -1.46 14.95
C ARG A 32 -24.04 -1.53 16.39
N GLU A 33 -24.80 -0.96 17.33
CA GLU A 33 -24.43 -0.85 18.76
C GLU A 33 -23.82 -2.13 19.37
N ASP A 34 -24.26 -3.32 18.92
CA ASP A 34 -23.76 -4.61 19.40
C ASP A 34 -23.15 -5.53 18.31
N LEU A 35 -23.03 -5.10 17.05
CA LEU A 35 -22.67 -5.98 15.92
C LEU A 35 -21.84 -5.27 14.85
N ARG A 36 -20.66 -5.81 14.54
CA ARG A 36 -19.82 -5.41 13.40
C ARG A 36 -19.66 -6.57 12.42
N VAL A 37 -20.03 -6.37 11.16
CA VAL A 37 -19.94 -7.37 10.08
C VAL A 37 -19.14 -6.77 8.91
N ARG A 38 -18.08 -7.46 8.49
CA ARG A 38 -17.24 -7.09 7.35
C ARG A 38 -17.19 -8.24 6.35
N VAL A 39 -17.51 -7.99 5.08
CA VAL A 39 -17.53 -8.99 4.00
C VAL A 39 -16.65 -8.50 2.85
N THR A 40 -15.63 -9.27 2.50
CA THR A 40 -14.61 -8.91 1.48
C THR A 40 -14.56 -9.92 0.34
N ARG A 41 -14.34 -9.44 -0.88
CA ARG A 41 -14.07 -10.27 -2.05
C ARG A 41 -12.59 -10.56 -2.18
N SER A 42 -12.21 -11.83 -2.12
CA SER A 42 -10.85 -12.26 -2.48
C SER A 42 -10.72 -12.32 -4.00
N TYR A 43 -9.98 -11.37 -4.59
CA TYR A 43 -9.50 -11.48 -5.96
C TYR A 43 -8.15 -12.19 -5.94
N ALA A 44 -8.01 -13.28 -6.70
CA ALA A 44 -6.71 -13.88 -6.93
C ALA A 44 -5.82 -12.85 -7.66
N THR A 45 -4.78 -12.36 -6.99
CA THR A 45 -3.79 -11.47 -7.58
C THR A 45 -3.09 -12.21 -8.72
N GLN A 46 -3.41 -11.84 -9.97
CA GLN A 46 -2.68 -12.34 -11.12
C GLN A 46 -1.25 -11.80 -11.09
N ALA A 47 -0.30 -12.72 -10.98
CA ALA A 47 1.13 -12.44 -11.07
C ALA A 47 1.44 -11.82 -12.44
N VAL A 48 1.89 -10.57 -12.44
CA VAL A 48 2.32 -9.87 -13.66
C VAL A 48 3.72 -10.39 -14.02
N GLN A 49 3.82 -11.12 -15.13
CA GLN A 49 5.09 -11.52 -15.74
C GLN A 49 5.86 -10.28 -16.21
N GLN A 50 7.04 -10.04 -15.63
CA GLN A 50 7.95 -9.00 -16.11
C GLN A 50 8.59 -9.43 -17.44
N VAL A 51 8.33 -8.66 -18.50
CA VAL A 51 9.07 -8.73 -19.77
C VAL A 51 10.36 -7.93 -19.62
N SER A 52 11.49 -8.62 -19.69
CA SER A 52 12.83 -8.04 -19.67
C SER A 52 13.18 -7.37 -21.02
N VAL A 53 13.47 -6.07 -20.99
CA VAL A 53 14.01 -5.29 -22.12
C VAL A 53 15.56 -5.38 -22.16
N PRO A 54 16.19 -5.51 -23.34
CA PRO A 54 17.63 -5.67 -23.46
C PRO A 54 18.40 -4.36 -23.18
N ALA A 55 19.47 -4.48 -22.40
CA ALA A 55 20.35 -3.38 -22.00
C ALA A 55 21.20 -2.87 -23.17
N TYR A 56 21.25 -1.54 -23.35
CA TYR A 56 22.15 -0.86 -24.28
C TYR A 56 23.52 -0.64 -23.61
N ALA A 57 24.60 -0.97 -24.32
CA ALA A 57 25.97 -0.80 -23.84
C ALA A 57 26.39 0.69 -23.81
N PRO A 58 27.07 1.18 -22.76
CA PRO A 58 27.59 2.54 -22.75
C PRO A 58 28.86 2.66 -23.61
N ALA A 59 28.93 3.72 -24.42
CA ALA A 59 30.12 4.12 -25.16
C ALA A 59 31.14 4.86 -24.24
N PRO A 60 32.46 4.75 -24.49
CA PRO A 60 33.48 5.35 -23.63
C PRO A 60 33.55 6.88 -23.78
N ALA A 61 33.58 7.58 -22.65
CA ALA A 61 33.72 9.04 -22.56
C ALA A 61 35.19 9.48 -22.62
N ALA A 62 35.42 10.62 -23.29
CA ALA A 62 36.71 11.28 -23.42
C ALA A 62 37.11 12.08 -22.16
N ALA A 63 38.42 12.30 -22.02
CA ALA A 63 39.12 12.76 -20.84
C ALA A 63 39.05 14.28 -20.53
N MET A 64 38.92 14.56 -19.23
CA MET A 64 39.54 15.60 -18.38
C MET A 64 39.32 17.11 -18.61
N ALA A 65 38.78 17.74 -17.56
CA ALA A 65 39.25 19.04 -17.02
C ALA A 65 39.10 19.01 -15.48
N PRO A 66 40.06 19.55 -14.68
CA PRO A 66 40.00 19.49 -13.22
C PRO A 66 39.33 20.74 -12.65
N SER A 67 38.35 20.56 -11.77
CA SER A 67 37.95 21.63 -10.84
C SER A 67 37.25 21.07 -9.58
N VAL A 68 37.72 21.62 -8.44
CA VAL A 68 37.17 21.67 -7.07
C VAL A 68 36.97 20.37 -6.26
N PRO A 69 37.51 20.28 -5.02
CA PRO A 69 37.24 19.18 -4.11
C PRO A 69 35.89 19.42 -3.41
N ALA A 70 34.87 18.67 -3.80
CA ALA A 70 33.64 18.50 -3.04
C ALA A 70 33.59 17.06 -2.51
N GLY A 71 33.13 16.94 -1.27
CA GLY A 71 33.27 15.79 -0.39
C GLY A 71 32.97 14.42 -1.02
N SER A 72 33.77 13.47 -0.55
CA SER A 72 33.57 12.03 -0.65
C SER A 72 32.13 11.62 -0.34
N VAL A 73 31.44 11.06 -1.33
CA VAL A 73 30.34 10.10 -1.11
C VAL A 73 30.49 8.92 -2.08
N THR A 74 31.54 8.11 -1.87
CA THR A 74 31.42 6.69 -2.17
C THR A 74 30.75 6.05 -0.95
N ALA A 75 29.42 6.03 -0.97
CA ALA A 75 28.69 4.97 -0.32
C ALA A 75 28.52 3.89 -1.39
N ALA A 76 29.26 2.79 -1.24
CA ALA A 76 28.97 1.58 -1.98
C ALA A 76 27.49 1.24 -1.74
N ALA A 77 26.68 1.27 -2.78
CA ALA A 77 25.34 0.71 -2.73
C ALA A 77 25.51 -0.78 -2.38
N PRO A 78 24.92 -1.28 -1.29
CA PRO A 78 24.79 -2.71 -1.10
C PRO A 78 24.09 -3.27 -2.35
N ALA A 79 24.53 -4.45 -2.80
CA ALA A 79 23.83 -5.21 -3.83
C ALA A 79 22.33 -5.17 -3.54
N ALA A 80 21.53 -4.83 -4.54
CA ALA A 80 20.09 -4.63 -4.42
C ALA A 80 19.41 -5.88 -3.85
N GLU A 81 19.29 -5.96 -2.52
CA GLU A 81 18.32 -6.80 -1.87
C GLU A 81 16.96 -6.31 -2.34
N ASP A 82 16.12 -7.24 -2.80
CA ASP A 82 14.77 -6.92 -3.21
C ASP A 82 13.99 -6.48 -1.96
N LEU A 83 13.92 -5.17 -1.73
CA LEU A 83 13.24 -4.57 -0.59
C LEU A 83 11.76 -4.96 -0.54
N ALA A 84 11.16 -5.31 -1.69
CA ALA A 84 9.77 -5.79 -1.75
C ALA A 84 9.61 -7.19 -1.16
N SER A 85 10.68 -7.99 -1.13
CA SER A 85 10.70 -9.34 -0.55
C SER A 85 10.91 -9.34 0.97
N ASN A 86 11.19 -8.20 1.60
CA ASN A 86 11.40 -8.12 3.04
C ASN A 86 10.07 -8.32 3.81
N PRO A 87 10.08 -9.10 4.90
CA PRO A 87 8.89 -9.27 5.74
C PRO A 87 8.51 -7.93 6.40
N GLY A 88 7.25 -7.54 6.23
CA GLY A 88 6.73 -6.26 6.73
C GLY A 88 6.86 -5.09 5.74
N THR A 89 7.35 -5.32 4.52
CA THR A 89 7.30 -4.30 3.47
C THR A 89 5.86 -4.02 3.04
N LEU A 90 5.44 -2.77 3.21
CA LEU A 90 4.18 -2.26 2.67
C LEU A 90 4.40 -1.81 1.23
N THR A 91 3.83 -2.56 0.28
CA THR A 91 3.85 -2.20 -1.13
C THR A 91 2.71 -1.25 -1.47
N SER A 92 2.93 -0.37 -2.45
CA SER A 92 1.87 0.54 -2.89
C SER A 92 0.78 -0.22 -3.67
N PRO A 93 -0.50 -0.08 -3.31
CA PRO A 93 -1.60 -0.70 -4.05
C PRO A 93 -1.97 0.05 -5.33
N MET A 94 -1.46 1.27 -5.51
CA MET A 94 -1.80 2.15 -6.63
C MET A 94 -0.61 3.01 -7.09
N VAL A 95 -0.71 3.57 -8.30
CA VAL A 95 0.26 4.55 -8.80
C VAL A 95 -0.16 5.94 -8.34
N GLY A 96 0.77 6.70 -7.77
CA GLY A 96 0.50 8.05 -7.29
C GLY A 96 1.72 8.69 -6.63
N THR A 97 1.50 9.82 -5.96
CA THR A 97 2.52 10.54 -5.19
C THR A 97 2.37 10.22 -3.71
N ALA A 98 3.43 9.72 -3.07
CA ALA A 98 3.42 9.41 -1.65
C ALA A 98 3.74 10.66 -0.81
N TYR A 99 2.94 10.90 0.25
CA TYR A 99 3.20 11.92 1.26
C TYR A 99 3.25 11.29 2.65
N MET A 100 4.27 11.66 3.43
CA MET A 100 4.46 11.14 4.79
C MET A 100 3.67 11.91 5.85
N SER A 101 3.11 13.07 5.51
CA SER A 101 2.32 13.92 6.40
C SER A 101 0.93 14.15 5.79
N PRO A 102 -0.10 14.42 6.61
CA PRO A 102 -1.45 14.67 6.11
C PRO A 102 -1.54 15.98 5.31
N GLU A 103 -0.75 16.98 5.69
CA GLU A 103 -0.71 18.32 5.08
C GLU A 103 0.69 18.93 5.24
N PRO A 104 1.06 19.94 4.42
CA PRO A 104 2.30 20.68 4.59
C PRO A 104 2.47 21.25 6.00
N GLY A 105 3.63 21.03 6.61
CA GLY A 105 3.94 21.52 7.96
C GLY A 105 3.34 20.70 9.11
N LYS A 106 2.62 19.61 8.83
CA LYS A 106 2.15 18.66 9.86
C LYS A 106 3.16 17.54 10.11
N PRO A 107 3.17 16.94 11.31
CA PRO A 107 4.00 15.78 11.60
C PRO A 107 3.73 14.62 10.64
N GLN A 108 4.75 13.77 10.47
CA GLN A 108 4.60 12.55 9.70
C GLN A 108 3.66 11.58 10.40
N PHE A 109 2.92 10.78 9.64
CA PHE A 109 2.06 9.73 10.17
C PHE A 109 2.84 8.69 11.01
N ALA A 110 3.99 8.24 10.50
CA ALA A 110 4.87 7.30 11.17
C ALA A 110 6.36 7.66 10.96
N PRO A 111 6.97 8.45 11.86
CA PRO A 111 8.41 8.73 11.83
C PRO A 111 9.26 7.46 12.00
N VAL A 112 10.48 7.47 11.46
CA VAL A 112 11.41 6.34 11.61
C VAL A 112 11.65 6.01 13.10
N GLY A 113 11.58 4.71 13.43
CA GLY A 113 11.70 4.22 14.80
C GLY A 113 10.36 4.12 15.55
N THR A 114 9.27 4.62 14.98
CA THR A 114 7.92 4.48 15.55
C THR A 114 7.42 3.05 15.37
N LYS A 115 6.85 2.46 16.43
CA LYS A 115 6.09 1.22 16.32
C LYS A 115 4.73 1.52 15.69
N VAL A 116 4.38 0.76 14.65
CA VAL A 116 3.08 0.84 13.97
C VAL A 116 2.20 -0.36 14.34
N SER A 117 0.89 -0.16 14.35
CA SER A 117 -0.12 -1.22 14.59
C SER A 117 -0.95 -1.46 13.33
N GLU A 118 -1.59 -2.62 13.24
CA GLU A 118 -2.49 -2.92 12.12
C GLU A 118 -3.60 -1.85 12.00
N GLY A 119 -3.80 -1.33 10.79
CA GLY A 119 -4.78 -0.29 10.52
C GLY A 119 -4.29 1.14 10.77
N GLN A 120 -3.09 1.34 11.31
CA GLN A 120 -2.52 2.67 11.51
C GLN A 120 -2.01 3.24 10.19
N THR A 121 -2.53 4.41 9.80
CA THR A 121 -2.03 5.11 8.61
C THR A 121 -0.52 5.39 8.72
N VAL A 122 0.24 4.99 7.71
CA VAL A 122 1.69 5.21 7.62
C VAL A 122 2.06 6.30 6.63
N LEU A 123 1.26 6.48 5.57
CA LEU A 123 1.40 7.52 4.56
C LEU A 123 0.08 7.69 3.78
N ILE A 124 0.01 8.73 2.95
CA ILE A 124 -1.06 8.89 1.96
C ILE A 124 -0.49 8.82 0.55
N ILE A 125 -1.30 8.34 -0.39
CA ILE A 125 -1.00 8.35 -1.82
C ILE A 125 -2.02 9.23 -2.53
N GLU A 126 -1.52 10.25 -3.20
CA GLU A 126 -2.33 11.05 -4.13
C GLU A 126 -2.41 10.35 -5.48
N ALA A 127 -3.62 9.92 -5.83
CA ALA A 127 -3.92 9.36 -7.14
C ALA A 127 -5.20 10.04 -7.67
N MET A 128 -5.11 10.57 -8.90
CA MET A 128 -6.24 11.24 -9.56
C MET A 128 -6.93 12.32 -8.68
N LYS A 129 -6.14 13.14 -7.97
CA LYS A 129 -6.60 14.19 -7.03
C LYS A 129 -7.33 13.68 -5.78
N THR A 130 -7.20 12.39 -5.46
CA THR A 130 -7.74 11.78 -4.25
C THR A 130 -6.60 11.41 -3.31
N MET A 131 -6.76 11.70 -2.01
CA MET A 131 -5.78 11.41 -0.97
C MET A 131 -6.13 10.09 -0.26
N ASN A 132 -5.52 8.99 -0.69
CA ASN A 132 -5.81 7.66 -0.17
C ASN A 132 -4.88 7.30 0.99
N GLN A 133 -5.44 6.95 2.14
CA GLN A 133 -4.67 6.54 3.32
C GLN A 133 -4.16 5.10 3.16
N ILE A 134 -2.89 4.89 3.47
CA ILE A 134 -2.27 3.56 3.47
C ILE A 134 -2.07 3.14 4.93
N PRO A 135 -2.81 2.12 5.40
CA PRO A 135 -2.66 1.54 6.74
C PRO A 135 -1.47 0.59 6.87
#